data_AF-A0A1V3PNQ4-F1
#
_entry.id   AF-A0A1V3PNQ4-F1
#
_cell.length_a   1.000
_cell.length_b   1.000
_cell.length_c   1.000
_cell.angle_alpha   90.00
_cell.angle_beta   90.00
_cell.angle_gamma   90.00
#
_symmetry.space_group_name_H-M   'P 1'
#
loop_
_entity.id
_entity.type
_entity.pdbx_description
1 polymer ?
#
loop_
_entity_poly.entity_id
_entity_poly.type
_entity_poly.pdbx_seq_one_letter_code
_entity_poly.pdbx_strand_id
1 'polypeptide(L)'
;MSSAGLLLGALAAQPASALSAGSADANWPAPMTKFIERSENCMHFAGEFNGDGSARDAEINHRMDELRCNSLPRDLQALRKRYRNNSRITTRLDAYDDDGMPRDAEPGT
;
A
#
# COMPACT_ATOMS: atom_id res chain seq x y z
N MET A 1 22.29 46.68 37.17
CA MET A 1 21.32 46.95 36.09
C MET A 1 21.54 45.89 35.02
N SER A 2 20.43 45.38 34.48
CA SER A 2 20.29 44.48 33.33
C SER A 2 20.55 42.99 33.58
N SER A 3 19.71 42.03 33.20
CA SER A 3 18.31 41.94 32.73
C SER A 3 18.02 40.43 32.76
N ALA A 4 17.04 39.91 33.52
CA ALA A 4 15.70 39.53 33.04
C ALA A 4 15.65 39.17 31.54
N GLY A 5 15.18 38.01 31.09
CA GLY A 5 14.51 36.92 31.77
C GLY A 5 14.34 35.71 30.83
N LEU A 6 13.85 34.63 31.42
CA LEU A 6 13.49 33.39 30.76
C LEU A 6 12.38 33.60 29.73
N LEU A 7 12.50 32.97 28.55
CA LEU A 7 11.35 32.51 27.78
C LEU A 7 11.51 31.02 27.48
N LEU A 8 10.67 30.24 28.17
CA LEU A 8 10.41 28.84 27.94
C LEU A 8 9.83 28.66 26.52
N GLY A 9 10.59 28.03 25.62
CA GLY A 9 10.05 27.45 24.40
C GLY A 9 9.76 25.98 24.63
N ALA A 10 8.53 25.65 25.04
CA ALA A 10 8.07 24.27 25.04
C ALA A 10 7.80 23.85 23.58
N LEU A 11 8.79 23.20 22.95
CA LEU A 11 8.54 22.45 21.71
C LEU A 11 7.72 21.21 22.08
N ALA A 12 6.41 21.30 21.91
CA ALA A 12 5.58 20.10 21.83
C ALA A 12 5.95 19.36 20.53
N ALA A 13 6.84 18.38 20.65
CA ALA A 13 7.06 17.39 19.61
C ALA A 13 5.75 16.62 19.42
N GLN A 14 5.05 16.90 18.31
CA GLN A 14 3.87 16.16 17.94
C GLN A 14 4.31 14.76 17.50
N PRO A 15 3.75 13.68 18.05
CA PRO A 15 4.02 12.35 17.52
C PRO A 15 3.36 12.25 16.14
N ALA A 16 4.18 12.29 15.08
CA ALA A 16 3.76 11.86 13.76
C ALA A 16 3.52 10.34 13.82
N SER A 17 2.35 9.95 14.31
CA SER A 17 1.86 8.59 14.18
C SER A 17 1.42 8.42 12.74
N ALA A 18 2.36 8.03 11.87
CA ALA A 18 2.02 7.40 10.61
C ALA A 18 1.35 6.07 10.94
N LEU A 19 0.03 6.09 11.12
CA LEU A 19 -0.77 4.88 11.07
C LEU A 19 -0.65 4.37 9.64
N SER A 20 0.25 3.41 9.43
CA SER A 20 0.12 2.53 8.27
C SER A 20 -1.22 1.82 8.44
N ALA A 21 -2.22 2.25 7.68
CA ALA A 21 -3.52 1.57 7.59
C ALA A 21 -3.37 0.28 6.76
N GLY A 22 -2.44 -0.59 7.16
CA GLY A 22 -2.30 -1.92 6.61
C GLY A 22 -3.37 -2.80 7.26
N SER A 23 -4.51 -2.95 6.57
CA SER A 23 -5.45 -4.08 6.60
C SER A 23 -5.40 -5.07 7.78
N ALA A 24 -5.42 -4.60 9.04
CA ALA A 24 -5.11 -5.43 10.20
C ALA A 24 -6.29 -6.29 10.71
N ASP A 25 -7.52 -6.06 10.25
CA ASP A 25 -8.72 -6.61 10.92
C ASP A 25 -9.49 -7.68 10.13
N ALA A 26 -9.00 -8.12 8.99
CA ALA A 26 -9.73 -9.09 8.18
C ALA A 26 -8.98 -10.43 8.07
N ASN A 27 -9.53 -11.46 8.73
CA ASN A 27 -9.08 -12.84 8.57
C ASN A 27 -9.43 -13.36 7.16
N TRP A 28 -8.53 -13.13 6.21
CA TRP A 28 -8.64 -13.59 4.82
C TRP A 28 -7.99 -14.97 4.65
N PRO A 29 -8.44 -15.78 3.67
CA PRO A 29 -7.68 -16.95 3.28
C PRO A 29 -6.26 -16.58 2.88
N ALA A 30 -5.26 -17.40 3.23
CA ALA A 30 -3.85 -17.12 2.96
C ALA A 30 -3.52 -16.69 1.50
N PRO A 31 -4.12 -17.26 0.44
CA PRO A 31 -3.90 -16.79 -0.93
C PRO A 31 -4.34 -15.33 -1.16
N MET A 32 -5.40 -14.91 -0.48
CA MET A 32 -5.93 -13.55 -0.57
C MET A 32 -5.07 -12.59 0.25
N THR A 33 -4.66 -12.96 1.47
CA THR A 33 -3.71 -12.16 2.26
C THR A 33 -2.42 -11.87 1.49
N LYS A 34 -1.81 -12.92 0.89
CA LYS A 34 -0.59 -12.77 0.08
C LYS A 34 -0.78 -11.88 -1.15
N PHE A 35 -1.96 -11.92 -1.77
CA PHE A 35 -2.27 -11.04 -2.90
C PHE A 35 -2.40 -9.59 -2.45
N ILE A 36 -3.14 -9.34 -1.36
CA ILE A 36 -3.35 -8.00 -0.80
C ILE A 36 -1.99 -7.36 -0.44
N GLU A 37 -1.18 -8.05 0.38
CA GLU A 37 0.13 -7.55 0.82
C GLU A 37 1.05 -7.23 -0.36
N ARG A 38 1.07 -8.11 -1.37
CA ARG A 38 1.92 -7.89 -2.55
C ARG A 38 1.41 -6.74 -3.42
N SER A 39 0.10 -6.65 -3.62
CA SER A 39 -0.52 -5.56 -4.38
C SER A 39 -0.19 -4.21 -3.74
N GLU A 40 -0.31 -4.10 -2.40
CA GLU A 40 0.03 -2.89 -1.65
C GLU A 40 1.52 -2.53 -1.76
N ASN A 41 2.42 -3.51 -1.64
CA ASN A 41 3.85 -3.27 -1.84
C ASN A 41 4.19 -2.84 -3.28
N CYS A 42 3.55 -3.43 -4.29
CA CYS A 42 3.73 -3.05 -5.67
C CYS A 42 3.25 -1.62 -5.95
N MET A 43 2.10 -1.23 -5.39
CA MET A 43 1.59 0.15 -5.46
C MET A 43 2.55 1.12 -4.77
N HIS A 44 3.09 0.77 -3.61
CA HIS A 44 4.06 1.59 -2.89
C HIS A 44 5.29 1.89 -3.76
N PHE A 45 5.93 0.85 -4.33
CA PHE A 45 7.10 1.03 -5.19
C PHE A 45 6.80 1.74 -6.50
N ALA A 46 5.61 1.52 -7.10
CA ALA A 46 5.20 2.24 -8.30
C ALA A 46 5.12 3.76 -8.05
N GLY A 47 4.69 4.19 -6.86
CA GLY A 47 4.65 5.59 -6.46
C GLY A 47 6.03 6.22 -6.20
N GLU A 48 7.09 5.42 -6.07
CA GLU A 48 8.47 5.91 -5.90
C GLU A 48 9.24 6.04 -7.22
N PHE A 49 8.70 5.51 -8.33
CA PHE A 49 9.37 5.48 -9.61
C PHE A 49 9.34 6.86 -10.29
N ASN A 50 10.51 7.48 -10.52
CA ASN A 50 10.60 8.85 -11.04
C ASN A 50 10.71 8.89 -12.57
N GLY A 51 11.12 7.79 -13.20
CA GLY A 51 11.29 7.70 -14.65
C GLY A 51 12.49 8.49 -15.19
N ASP A 52 13.45 8.83 -14.33
CA ASP A 52 14.65 9.59 -14.67
C ASP A 52 15.85 8.70 -15.03
N GLY A 53 15.68 7.37 -14.91
CA GLY A 53 16.74 6.41 -15.21
C GLY A 53 17.85 6.38 -14.16
N SER A 54 17.59 6.92 -12.96
CA SER A 54 18.53 6.92 -11.84
C SER A 54 18.82 5.51 -11.32
N ALA A 55 19.86 5.41 -10.48
CA ALA A 55 20.12 4.18 -9.72
C ALA A 55 18.93 3.80 -8.81
N ARG A 56 18.14 4.78 -8.37
CA ARG A 56 16.94 4.53 -7.56
C ARG A 56 15.84 3.87 -8.39
N ASP A 57 15.59 4.35 -9.60
CA ASP A 57 14.65 3.70 -10.52
C ASP A 57 15.06 2.25 -10.82
N ALA A 58 16.36 1.97 -10.99
CA ALA A 58 16.85 0.61 -11.18
C ALA A 58 16.63 -0.29 -9.95
N GLU A 59 16.83 0.23 -8.74
CA GLU A 59 16.54 -0.47 -7.49
C GLU A 59 15.04 -0.78 -7.34
N ILE A 60 14.19 0.22 -7.62
CA ILE A 60 12.73 0.08 -7.55
C ILE A 60 12.27 -1.00 -8.54
N ASN A 61 12.73 -0.95 -9.79
CA ASN A 61 12.41 -1.98 -10.78
C ASN A 61 12.81 -3.38 -10.29
N HIS A 62 14.01 -3.53 -9.73
CA HIS A 62 14.46 -4.81 -9.19
C HIS A 62 13.52 -5.33 -8.07
N ARG A 63 13.10 -4.45 -7.16
CA ARG A 63 12.15 -4.80 -6.09
C ARG A 63 10.78 -5.18 -6.63
N MET A 64 10.29 -4.48 -7.64
CA MET A 64 9.02 -4.80 -8.31
C MET A 64 9.08 -6.16 -9.04
N ASP A 65 10.24 -6.52 -9.61
CA ASP A 65 10.48 -7.82 -10.21
C ASP A 65 10.52 -8.95 -9.16
N GLU A 66 11.20 -8.75 -8.03
CA GLU A 66 11.22 -9.70 -6.91
C GLU A 66 9.82 -9.96 -6.36
N LEU A 67 9.02 -8.90 -6.23
CA LEU A 67 7.62 -8.99 -5.82
C LEU A 67 6.74 -9.62 -6.90
N ARG A 68 7.20 -9.68 -8.16
CA ARG A 68 6.42 -10.15 -9.33
C ARG A 68 5.17 -9.30 -9.55
N CYS A 69 5.30 -7.98 -9.51
CA CYS A 69 4.18 -7.05 -9.69
C CYS A 69 3.46 -7.25 -11.02
N ASN A 70 4.17 -7.67 -12.07
CA ASN A 70 3.61 -8.02 -13.38
C ASN A 70 2.67 -9.26 -13.36
N SER A 71 2.65 -10.06 -12.30
CA SER A 71 1.75 -11.23 -12.19
C SER A 71 0.45 -10.94 -11.45
N LEU A 72 0.28 -9.76 -10.86
CA LEU A 72 -0.92 -9.36 -10.14
C LEU A 72 -2.23 -9.51 -10.95
N PRO A 73 -2.30 -9.14 -12.25
CA PRO A 73 -3.53 -9.32 -13.04
C PRO A 73 -3.98 -10.78 -13.10
N ARG A 74 -3.01 -11.68 -13.31
CA ARG A 74 -3.25 -13.13 -13.39
C ARG A 74 -3.67 -13.70 -12.05
N ASP A 75 -3.03 -13.25 -10.97
CA ASP A 75 -3.32 -13.72 -9.62
C ASP A 75 -4.71 -13.27 -9.16
N LEU A 76 -5.11 -12.03 -9.49
CA LEU A 76 -6.46 -11.51 -9.25
C LEU A 76 -7.52 -12.34 -9.99
N GLN A 77 -7.32 -12.63 -11.27
CA GLN A 77 -8.24 -13.47 -12.05
C GLN A 77 -8.35 -14.88 -11.46
N ALA A 78 -7.24 -15.46 -11.01
CA ALA A 78 -7.24 -16.76 -10.34
C ALA A 78 -8.05 -16.73 -9.03
N LEU A 79 -7.92 -15.65 -8.23
CA LEU A 79 -8.70 -15.46 -7.00
C LEU A 79 -10.18 -15.28 -7.29
N ARG A 80 -10.54 -14.43 -8.26
CA ARG A 80 -11.94 -14.21 -8.71
C ARG A 80 -12.58 -15.54 -9.11
N LYS A 81 -11.88 -16.37 -9.90
CA LYS A 81 -12.37 -17.71 -10.30
C LYS A 81 -12.51 -18.67 -9.12
N ARG A 82 -11.52 -18.70 -8.24
CA ARG A 82 -11.47 -19.61 -7.07
C ARG A 82 -12.58 -19.31 -6.08
N TYR A 83 -12.86 -18.04 -5.83
CA TYR A 83 -13.80 -17.58 -4.81
C TYR A 83 -15.11 -17.02 -5.38
N ARG A 84 -15.44 -17.31 -6.65
CA ARG A 84 -16.63 -16.78 -7.36
C ARG A 84 -17.98 -16.88 -6.64
N ASN A 85 -18.12 -17.85 -5.72
CA ASN A 85 -19.34 -18.08 -4.94
C ASN A 85 -19.26 -17.54 -3.50
N ASN A 86 -18.19 -16.84 -3.13
CA ASN A 86 -18.00 -16.25 -1.81
C ASN A 86 -18.12 -14.73 -1.93
N SER A 87 -19.31 -14.21 -1.64
CA SER A 87 -19.63 -12.78 -1.79
C SER A 87 -18.67 -11.87 -1.02
N ARG A 88 -18.30 -12.24 0.22
CA ARG A 88 -17.36 -11.46 1.03
C ARG A 88 -16.00 -11.30 0.34
N ILE A 89 -15.48 -12.36 -0.27
CA ILE A 89 -14.19 -12.32 -0.97
C ILE A 89 -14.33 -11.58 -2.29
N THR A 90 -15.36 -11.86 -3.09
CA THR A 90 -15.54 -11.18 -4.38
C THR A 90 -15.70 -9.67 -4.20
N THR A 91 -16.50 -9.21 -3.21
CA THR A 91 -16.64 -7.79 -2.90
C THR A 91 -15.31 -7.14 -2.51
N ARG A 92 -14.43 -7.85 -1.79
CA ARG A 92 -13.10 -7.30 -1.49
C ARG A 92 -12.19 -7.29 -2.72
N LEU A 93 -12.30 -8.27 -3.62
CA LEU A 93 -11.53 -8.29 -4.87
C LEU A 93 -11.99 -7.21 -5.87
N ASP A 94 -13.18 -6.63 -5.71
CA ASP A 94 -13.66 -5.50 -6.51
C ASP A 94 -12.93 -4.19 -6.18
N ALA A 95 -12.26 -4.11 -5.03
CA ALA A 95 -11.39 -2.99 -4.65
C ALA A 95 -10.09 -2.92 -5.47
N TYR A 96 -9.84 -3.90 -6.35
CA TYR A 96 -8.67 -3.95 -7.21
C TYR A 96 -9.08 -3.75 -8.68
N ASP A 97 -8.27 -3.02 -9.43
CA ASP A 97 -8.44 -2.88 -10.88
C ASP A 97 -8.01 -4.17 -11.61
N ASP A 98 -8.06 -4.16 -12.94
CA ASP A 98 -7.68 -5.33 -13.73
C ASP A 98 -6.16 -5.57 -13.77
N ASP A 99 -5.36 -4.58 -13.40
CA ASP A 99 -3.92 -4.73 -13.22
C ASP A 99 -3.57 -5.37 -11.86
N GLY A 100 -4.57 -5.56 -10.99
CA GLY A 100 -4.42 -6.11 -9.66
C GLY A 100 -3.82 -5.12 -8.66
N MET A 101 -3.88 -3.82 -8.97
CA MET A 101 -3.55 -2.73 -8.05
C MET A 101 -4.80 -2.32 -7.28
N PRO A 102 -4.67 -1.80 -6.05
CA PRO A 102 -5.80 -1.21 -5.35
C PRO A 102 -6.31 -0.03 -6.19
N ARG A 103 -7.62 0.04 -6.40
CA ARG A 103 -8.23 1.26 -6.94
C ARG A 103 -8.00 2.35 -5.91
N ASP A 104 -7.57 3.53 -6.34
CA ASP A 104 -7.56 4.72 -5.49
C ASP A 104 -8.90 4.76 -4.78
N ALA A 105 -8.89 4.69 -3.45
CA ALA A 105 -10.10 4.84 -2.68
C ALA A 105 -10.54 6.29 -2.88
N GLU A 106 -11.34 6.55 -3.91
CA GLU A 106 -12.18 7.73 -3.97
C GLU A 106 -12.82 7.87 -2.59
N PRO A 107 -12.64 9.01 -1.89
CA PRO A 107 -13.23 9.19 -0.57
C PRO A 107 -14.74 9.06 -0.72
N GLY A 108 -15.27 7.93 -0.26
CA GLY A 108 -16.69 7.65 -0.29
C GLY A 108 -17.44 8.62 0.62
N THR A 109 -18.36 9.36 -0.01
CA THR A 109 -19.57 10.01 0.56
C THR A 109 -19.40 11.07 1.64
#